data_AF-S4XVC6-F1
#
_entry.id   AF-S4XVC6-F1
#
_cell.length_a   1.000
_cell.length_b   1.000
_cell.length_c   1.000
_cell.angle_alpha   90.00
_cell.angle_beta   90.00
_cell.angle_gamma   90.00
#
_symmetry.space_group_name_H-M   'P 1'
#
loop_
_entity.id
_entity.type
_entity.pdbx_description
1 polymer ?
#
loop_
_entity_poly.entity_id
_entity_poly.type
_entity_poly.pdbx_seq_one_letter_code
_entity_poly.pdbx_strand_id
1 'polypeptide(L)'
;MFGELLPGWERARIARDAHARSAQGTGAEAQVLTKARSREMLAAARAQPGGEGFAAALAALASQVDDLELSGRAFGRLVAEANDAARRAGLAYYLDPAVNLGVSAEGTTRRFYTTPYRVKEVHAFRVGGDRFATLLVEPMTGERRVHLGFSRDQDPFALVLGSEVRAYAERIGQAGGACHAAEGAAAGAHAGALSRCDAALARLRERLGAALERAVLSGTERHELQHQVDGPHLPLPPAVAELLAGFSDEAQDRVGRELSAYLAEMTAKEAPPQLTLVHLFPFGVVARGGAEHRVATIVLETLSGKKLRLGAREVDPEAYAQAFEEQVGRGDDELREAARRGYREHFGVDLQEPVRE
;
A
#
# COMPACT_ATOMS: atom_id res chain seq x y z
N MET A 1 -14.70 21.03 5.81
CA MET A 1 -15.34 19.82 6.42
C MET A 1 -14.33 19.18 7.37
N PHE A 2 -14.71 18.71 8.57
CA PHE A 2 -13.81 18.25 9.64
C PHE A 2 -12.47 17.60 9.20
N GLY A 3 -12.46 16.69 8.23
CA GLY A 3 -11.25 15.96 7.84
C GLY A 3 -10.12 16.84 7.25
N GLU A 4 -10.41 18.09 6.86
CA GLU A 4 -9.38 19.07 6.46
C GLU A 4 -8.71 19.75 7.67
N LEU A 5 -9.35 19.71 8.84
CA LEU A 5 -8.84 20.28 10.08
C LEU A 5 -7.98 19.30 10.88
N LEU A 6 -8.21 17.98 10.72
CA LEU A 6 -7.45 16.95 11.43
C LEU A 6 -5.93 17.01 11.13
N PRO A 7 -5.47 17.17 9.86
CA PRO A 7 -4.04 17.35 9.58
C PRO A 7 -3.46 18.60 10.26
N GLY A 8 -4.24 19.68 10.35
CA GLY A 8 -3.84 20.90 11.03
C GLY A 8 -3.70 20.72 12.54
N TRP A 9 -4.62 19.97 13.15
CA TRP A 9 -4.55 19.58 14.56
C TRP A 9 -3.34 18.68 14.83
N GLU A 10 -3.11 17.66 13.99
CA GLU A 10 -2.02 16.72 14.15
C GLU A 10 -0.65 17.40 14.00
N ARG A 11 -0.47 18.28 13.01
CA ARG A 11 0.76 19.08 12.86
C ARG A 11 1.02 19.98 14.07
N ALA A 12 -0.02 20.63 14.61
CA ALA A 12 0.11 21.44 15.81
C ALA A 12 0.55 20.61 17.03
N ARG A 13 -0.03 19.41 17.19
CA ARG A 13 0.33 18.45 18.23
C ARG A 13 1.79 17.98 18.10
N ILE A 14 2.22 17.56 16.91
CA ILE A 14 3.60 17.12 16.65
C ILE A 14 4.60 18.25 16.92
N ALA A 15 4.30 19.48 16.50
CA ALA A 15 5.14 20.63 16.77
C ALA A 15 5.26 20.89 18.29
N ARG A 16 4.16 20.80 19.03
CA ARG A 16 4.16 20.90 20.49
C ARG A 16 5.01 19.81 21.14
N ASP A 17 4.89 18.56 20.69
CA ASP A 17 5.69 17.44 21.21
C ASP A 17 7.19 17.63 20.95
N ALA A 18 7.55 18.19 19.78
CA ALA A 18 8.93 18.52 19.46
C ALA A 18 9.47 19.64 20.37
N HIS A 19 8.69 20.70 20.61
CA HIS A 19 9.08 21.80 21.52
C HIS A 19 9.20 21.36 22.98
N ALA A 20 8.31 20.49 23.46
CA ALA A 20 8.40 19.95 24.82
C ALA A 20 9.72 19.19 25.07
N ARG A 21 10.36 18.68 24.00
CA ARG A 21 11.57 17.87 24.06
C ARG A 21 12.86 18.66 23.77
N SER A 22 12.81 19.80 23.08
CA SER A 22 14.01 20.47 22.58
C SER A 22 14.70 21.45 23.55
N ALA A 23 14.25 21.56 24.81
CA ALA A 23 14.78 22.50 25.82
C ALA A 23 14.84 24.00 25.40
N GLN A 24 14.37 24.36 24.20
CA GLN A 24 14.23 25.73 23.71
C GLN A 24 12.76 26.15 23.86
N GLY A 25 12.49 27.16 24.71
CA GLY A 25 11.15 27.74 24.91
C GLY A 25 10.52 28.24 23.60
N THR A 26 9.19 28.36 23.43
CA THR A 26 8.07 28.48 24.38
C THR A 26 6.97 27.45 24.06
N GLY A 27 6.92 26.34 24.81
CA GLY A 27 5.87 25.31 24.65
C GLY A 27 4.43 25.83 24.83
N ALA A 28 4.25 27.01 25.41
CA ALA A 28 2.95 27.65 25.61
C ALA A 28 2.27 28.04 24.28
N GLU A 29 3.00 28.57 23.29
CA GLU A 29 2.41 28.95 22.00
C GLU A 29 1.93 27.71 21.22
N ALA A 30 2.76 26.66 21.19
CA ALA A 30 2.39 25.39 20.59
C ALA A 30 1.21 24.72 21.31
N GLN A 31 1.12 24.85 22.64
CA GLN A 31 -0.02 24.38 23.42
C GLN A 31 -1.30 25.16 23.12
N VAL A 32 -1.22 26.49 23.02
CA VAL A 32 -2.36 27.35 22.64
C VAL A 32 -2.85 26.98 21.24
N LEU A 33 -1.93 26.82 20.28
CA LEU A 33 -2.26 26.44 18.92
C LEU A 33 -2.92 25.04 18.86
N THR A 34 -2.38 24.06 19.58
CA THR A 34 -2.95 22.69 19.65
C THR A 34 -4.37 22.72 20.22
N LYS A 35 -4.61 23.48 21.30
CA LYS A 35 -5.95 23.66 21.90
C LYS A 35 -6.91 24.39 20.95
N ALA A 36 -6.44 25.42 20.25
CA ALA A 36 -7.23 26.14 19.26
C ALA A 36 -7.68 25.21 18.12
N ARG A 37 -6.74 24.47 17.51
CA ARG A 37 -7.04 23.48 16.46
C ARG A 37 -7.95 22.35 16.94
N SER A 38 -7.76 21.88 18.18
CA SER A 38 -8.66 20.89 18.78
C SER A 38 -10.09 21.44 18.88
N ARG A 39 -10.29 22.68 19.32
CA ARG A 39 -11.62 23.30 19.40
C ARG A 39 -12.27 23.45 18.02
N GLU A 40 -11.50 23.92 17.03
CA GLU A 40 -11.97 24.04 15.64
C GLU A 40 -12.41 22.69 15.07
N MET A 41 -11.56 21.67 15.24
CA MET A 41 -11.81 20.31 14.81
C MET A 41 -13.10 19.73 15.44
N LEU A 42 -13.24 19.85 16.76
CA LEU A 42 -14.41 19.35 17.49
C LEU A 42 -15.69 20.11 17.13
N ALA A 43 -15.61 21.43 16.94
CA ALA A 43 -16.75 22.23 16.49
C ALA A 43 -17.21 21.80 15.09
N ALA A 44 -16.27 21.57 14.16
CA ALA A 44 -16.58 21.11 12.81
C ALA A 44 -17.19 19.70 12.79
N ALA A 45 -16.76 18.80 13.69
CA ALA A 45 -17.35 17.49 13.86
C ALA A 45 -18.80 17.57 14.38
N ARG A 46 -19.06 18.39 15.41
CA ARG A 46 -20.42 18.62 15.95
C ARG A 46 -21.37 19.25 14.95
N ALA A 47 -20.86 20.07 14.03
CA ALA A 47 -21.65 20.69 12.98
C ALA A 47 -22.11 19.71 11.89
N GLN A 48 -21.60 18.47 11.85
CA GLN A 48 -22.08 17.45 10.92
C GLN A 48 -23.40 16.84 11.42
N PRO A 49 -24.32 16.46 10.52
CA PRO A 49 -25.48 15.65 10.88
C PRO A 49 -25.06 14.38 11.63
N GLY A 50 -25.60 14.16 12.83
CA GLY A 50 -25.22 13.01 13.68
C GLY A 50 -23.80 13.06 14.27
N GLY A 51 -23.08 14.17 14.11
CA GLY A 51 -21.65 14.29 14.44
C GLY A 51 -21.31 14.40 15.93
N GLU A 52 -22.30 14.41 16.84
CA GLU A 52 -22.07 14.54 18.28
C GLU A 52 -21.24 13.38 18.85
N GLY A 53 -21.61 12.14 18.52
CA GLY A 53 -20.88 10.95 18.95
C GLY A 53 -19.47 10.91 18.37
N PHE A 54 -19.30 11.37 17.13
CA PHE A 54 -17.99 11.47 16.50
C PHE A 54 -17.11 12.53 17.16
N ALA A 55 -17.65 13.70 17.47
CA ALA A 55 -16.95 14.74 18.22
C ALA A 55 -16.54 14.26 19.61
N ALA A 56 -17.37 13.47 20.30
CA ALA A 56 -17.02 12.89 21.59
C ALA A 56 -15.85 11.90 21.48
N ALA A 57 -15.87 11.00 20.49
CA ALA A 57 -14.78 10.06 20.25
C ALA A 57 -13.46 10.78 19.91
N LEU A 58 -13.52 11.82 19.07
CA LEU A 58 -12.36 12.65 18.75
C LEU A 58 -11.82 13.43 19.96
N ALA A 59 -12.70 13.88 20.85
CA ALA A 59 -12.28 14.53 22.08
C ALA A 59 -11.54 13.54 23.01
N ALA A 60 -12.03 12.30 23.11
CA ALA A 60 -11.35 11.24 23.85
C ALA A 60 -9.96 10.96 23.27
N LEU A 61 -9.87 10.74 21.95
CA LEU A 61 -8.61 10.57 21.23
C LEU A 61 -7.63 11.73 21.50
N ALA A 62 -8.09 12.98 21.31
CA ALA A 62 -7.25 14.17 21.48
C ALA A 62 -6.78 14.38 22.92
N SER A 63 -7.53 13.91 23.92
CA SER A 63 -7.16 14.01 25.34
C SER A 63 -6.15 12.95 25.79
N GLN A 64 -6.11 11.79 25.13
CA GLN A 64 -5.32 10.63 25.55
C GLN A 64 -4.06 10.39 24.71
N VAL A 65 -4.00 10.89 23.48
CA VAL A 65 -2.88 10.63 22.54
C VAL A 65 -1.51 11.11 23.05
N ASP A 66 -1.51 11.99 24.05
CA ASP A 66 -0.31 12.56 24.67
C ASP A 66 0.12 11.85 25.96
N ASP A 67 -0.63 10.84 26.41
CA ASP A 67 -0.28 10.05 27.57
C ASP A 67 0.99 9.23 27.27
N LEU A 68 2.03 9.42 28.09
CA LEU A 68 3.31 8.73 27.97
C LEU A 68 3.16 7.21 28.16
N GLU A 69 2.13 6.78 28.89
CA GLU A 69 1.80 5.38 29.13
C GLU A 69 0.86 4.81 28.06
N LEU A 70 0.44 5.61 27.07
CA LEU A 70 -0.43 5.13 26.01
C LEU A 70 0.27 4.02 25.21
N SER A 71 -0.27 2.81 25.31
CA SER A 71 0.18 1.70 24.48
C SER A 71 -0.36 1.84 23.05
N GLY A 72 0.35 1.29 22.05
CA GLY A 72 -0.13 1.26 20.67
C GLY A 72 -1.49 0.58 20.50
N ARG A 73 -1.79 -0.44 21.33
CA ARG A 73 -3.11 -1.09 21.35
C ARG A 73 -4.22 -0.17 21.86
N ALA A 74 -3.94 0.63 22.90
CA ALA A 74 -4.89 1.60 23.42
C ALA A 74 -5.14 2.72 22.40
N PHE A 75 -4.09 3.20 21.74
CA PHE A 75 -4.21 4.15 20.64
C PHE A 75 -5.07 3.61 19.49
N GLY A 76 -4.82 2.38 19.04
CA GLY A 76 -5.62 1.73 18.00
C GLY A 76 -7.11 1.66 18.35
N ARG A 77 -7.47 1.36 19.61
CA ARG A 77 -8.87 1.37 20.07
C ARG A 77 -9.51 2.76 20.01
N LEU A 78 -8.81 3.81 20.42
CA LEU A 78 -9.33 5.18 20.34
C LEU A 78 -9.63 5.58 18.89
N VAL A 79 -8.75 5.20 17.96
CA VAL A 79 -8.96 5.45 16.52
C VAL A 79 -10.12 4.62 15.98
N ALA A 80 -10.23 3.34 16.37
CA ALA A 80 -11.37 2.48 16.01
C ALA A 80 -12.71 3.05 16.51
N GLU A 81 -12.77 3.55 17.75
CA GLU A 81 -13.96 4.20 18.31
C GLU A 81 -14.36 5.46 17.50
N ALA A 82 -13.38 6.25 17.07
CA ALA A 82 -13.61 7.41 16.20
C ALA A 82 -14.14 7.00 14.82
N ASN A 83 -13.57 5.97 14.20
CA ASN A 83 -14.04 5.41 12.93
C ASN A 83 -15.46 4.85 13.03
N ASP A 84 -15.77 4.13 14.11
CA ASP A 84 -17.10 3.61 14.38
C ASP A 84 -18.14 4.71 14.59
N ALA A 85 -17.75 5.78 15.30
CA ALA A 85 -18.61 6.94 15.48
C ALA A 85 -18.84 7.69 14.16
N ALA A 86 -17.81 7.83 13.32
CA ALA A 86 -17.93 8.40 11.98
C ALA A 86 -18.90 7.57 11.12
N ARG A 87 -18.75 6.25 11.11
CA ARG A 87 -19.64 5.31 10.40
C ARG A 87 -21.08 5.42 10.86
N ARG A 88 -21.35 5.43 12.17
CA ARG A 88 -22.71 5.59 12.73
C ARG A 88 -23.34 6.93 12.36
N ALA A 89 -22.52 7.98 12.23
CA ALA A 89 -22.95 9.30 11.80
C ALA A 89 -23.09 9.41 10.26
N GLY A 90 -22.84 8.34 9.49
CA GLY A 90 -22.88 8.36 8.03
C GLY A 90 -21.78 9.21 7.39
N LEU A 91 -20.69 9.46 8.11
CA LEU A 91 -19.58 10.26 7.60
C LEU A 91 -18.63 9.38 6.80
N ALA A 92 -18.33 9.78 5.56
CA ALA A 92 -17.46 9.06 4.65
C ALA A 92 -15.96 9.34 4.94
N TYR A 93 -15.51 9.00 6.14
CA TYR A 93 -14.11 9.15 6.56
C TYR A 93 -13.56 7.88 7.19
N TYR A 94 -12.25 7.69 7.01
CA TYR A 94 -11.47 6.69 7.72
C TYR A 94 -10.22 7.35 8.30
N LEU A 95 -9.94 7.08 9.57
CA LEU A 95 -8.71 7.47 10.24
C LEU A 95 -7.82 6.23 10.32
N ASP A 96 -6.73 6.23 9.58
CA ASP A 96 -5.72 5.18 9.68
C ASP A 96 -4.75 5.51 10.81
N PRO A 97 -4.67 4.69 11.88
CA PRO A 97 -3.70 4.91 12.94
C PRO A 97 -2.29 4.66 12.39
N ALA A 98 -1.25 5.24 12.95
CA ALA A 98 0.14 4.79 12.77
C ALA A 98 0.98 5.05 14.02
N VAL A 99 1.95 4.18 14.27
CA VAL A 99 2.85 4.29 15.43
C VAL A 99 4.29 4.25 14.93
N ASN A 100 4.99 5.37 15.01
CA ASN A 100 6.41 5.41 14.71
C ASN A 100 7.22 5.25 15.99
N LEU A 101 8.12 4.28 15.99
CA LEU A 101 9.12 4.08 17.03
C LEU A 101 10.42 4.77 16.58
N GLY A 102 10.88 5.73 17.37
CA GLY A 102 12.19 6.35 17.21
C GLY A 102 13.09 5.99 18.39
N VAL A 103 14.40 6.01 18.20
CA VAL A 103 15.37 5.91 19.28
C VAL A 103 16.11 7.24 19.36
N SER A 104 16.09 7.89 20.53
CA SER A 104 16.92 9.07 20.83
C SER A 104 17.93 8.73 21.92
N ALA A 105 18.85 9.66 22.19
CA ALA A 105 19.78 9.55 23.31
C ALA A 105 19.07 9.44 24.67
N GLU A 106 17.83 9.93 24.79
CA GLU A 106 17.01 9.80 26.01
C GLU A 106 16.17 8.50 26.06
N GLY A 107 16.24 7.64 25.03
CA GLY A 107 15.55 6.35 24.98
C GLY A 107 14.61 6.18 23.80
N THR A 108 13.77 5.14 23.86
CA THR A 108 12.78 4.86 22.82
C THR A 108 11.62 5.86 22.90
N THR A 109 11.30 6.48 21.77
CA THR A 109 10.18 7.41 21.62
C THR A 109 9.10 6.77 20.76
N ARG A 110 7.86 6.82 21.23
CA ARG A 110 6.69 6.45 20.42
C ARG A 110 6.00 7.71 19.95
N ARG A 111 5.60 7.74 18.68
CA ARG A 111 4.80 8.81 18.11
C ARG A 111 3.57 8.20 17.44
N PHE A 112 2.42 8.62 17.91
CA PHE A 112 1.12 8.23 17.36
C PHE A 112 0.73 9.20 16.26
N TYR A 113 0.17 8.69 15.16
CA TYR A 113 -0.30 9.45 14.01
C TYR A 113 -1.67 8.96 13.58
N THR A 114 -2.46 9.83 12.99
CA THR A 114 -3.74 9.47 12.36
C THR A 114 -3.78 10.06 10.97
N THR A 115 -3.76 9.24 9.93
CA THR A 115 -3.92 9.74 8.56
C THR A 115 -5.41 9.76 8.20
N PRO A 116 -6.03 10.93 8.03
CA PRO A 116 -7.41 11.02 7.59
C PRO A 116 -7.54 10.78 6.09
N TYR A 117 -8.49 9.91 5.76
CA TYR A 117 -8.95 9.68 4.42
C TYR A 117 -10.41 10.02 4.27
N ARG A 118 -10.76 10.49 3.06
CA ARG A 118 -12.14 10.53 2.59
C ARG A 118 -12.44 9.23 1.87
N VAL A 119 -13.42 8.48 2.35
CA VAL A 119 -13.93 7.29 1.67
C VAL A 119 -14.73 7.74 0.46
N LYS A 120 -14.39 7.21 -0.70
CA LYS A 120 -15.06 7.49 -1.98
C LYS A 120 -16.04 6.40 -2.34
N GLU A 121 -15.55 5.17 -2.28
CA GLU A 121 -16.30 3.97 -2.64
C GLU A 121 -15.94 2.84 -1.68
N VAL A 122 -16.88 1.93 -1.48
CA VAL A 122 -16.69 0.69 -0.73
C VAL A 122 -17.11 -0.44 -1.63
N HIS A 123 -16.22 -1.39 -1.89
CA HIS A 123 -16.53 -2.58 -2.66
C HIS A 123 -16.51 -3.79 -1.72
N ALA A 124 -17.61 -4.51 -1.65
CA ALA A 124 -17.74 -5.73 -0.88
C ALA A 124 -17.39 -6.94 -1.74
N PHE A 125 -16.69 -7.90 -1.14
CA PHE A 125 -16.28 -9.13 -1.79
C PHE A 125 -16.60 -10.33 -0.92
N ARG A 126 -16.95 -11.42 -1.58
CA ARG A 126 -16.97 -12.76 -1.01
C ARG A 126 -15.78 -13.55 -1.53
N VAL A 127 -15.03 -14.15 -0.61
CA VAL A 127 -13.89 -15.01 -0.94
C VAL A 127 -14.08 -16.31 -0.18
N GLY A 128 -14.42 -17.39 -0.91
CA GLY A 128 -14.89 -18.62 -0.28
C GLY A 128 -16.16 -18.37 0.56
N GLY A 129 -16.06 -18.62 1.87
CA GLY A 129 -17.13 -18.39 2.84
C GLY A 129 -17.11 -17.02 3.53
N ASP A 130 -16.02 -16.27 3.39
CA ASP A 130 -15.75 -15.07 4.17
C ASP A 130 -16.05 -13.79 3.39
N ARG A 131 -16.32 -12.70 4.12
CA ARG A 131 -16.63 -11.38 3.55
C ARG A 131 -15.47 -10.43 3.81
N PHE A 132 -15.07 -9.75 2.75
CA PHE A 132 -14.02 -8.75 2.76
C PHE A 132 -14.55 -7.47 2.09
N ALA A 133 -13.81 -6.38 2.26
CA ALA A 133 -14.09 -5.15 1.52
C ALA A 133 -12.80 -4.44 1.13
N THR A 134 -12.89 -3.59 0.12
CA THR A 134 -11.91 -2.55 -0.17
C THR A 134 -12.56 -1.19 0.03
N LEU A 135 -11.78 -0.23 0.54
CA LEU A 135 -12.17 1.17 0.66
C LEU A 135 -11.31 1.97 -0.31
N LEU A 136 -11.95 2.48 -1.38
CA LEU A 136 -11.32 3.46 -2.25
C LEU A 136 -11.32 4.80 -1.52
N VAL A 137 -10.13 5.34 -1.29
CA VAL A 137 -9.93 6.50 -0.42
C VAL A 137 -9.09 7.59 -1.08
N GLU A 138 -9.28 8.82 -0.61
CA GLU A 138 -8.43 9.97 -0.93
C GLU A 138 -7.81 10.56 0.35
N PRO A 139 -6.49 10.78 0.39
CA PRO A 139 -5.85 11.39 1.55
C PRO A 139 -6.32 12.84 1.71
N MET A 140 -6.57 13.25 2.95
CA MET A 140 -7.01 14.60 3.26
C MET A 140 -5.85 15.53 3.67
N THR A 141 -4.63 15.00 3.72
CA THR A 141 -3.45 15.70 4.25
C THR A 141 -2.72 16.57 3.22
N GLY A 142 -3.02 16.46 1.93
CA GLY A 142 -2.29 17.14 0.84
C GLY A 142 -0.83 16.69 0.67
N GLU A 143 -0.30 15.93 1.64
CA GLU A 143 1.04 15.35 1.63
C GLU A 143 0.99 13.96 0.99
N ARG A 144 1.85 13.73 -0.01
CA ARG A 144 2.03 12.42 -0.68
C ARG A 144 2.72 11.36 0.19
N ARG A 145 3.07 11.68 1.44
CA ARG A 145 3.72 10.74 2.37
C ARG A 145 2.65 9.97 3.13
N VAL A 146 1.84 9.25 2.37
CA VAL A 146 0.98 8.25 2.96
C VAL A 146 1.78 6.96 2.94
N HIS A 147 2.26 6.55 4.12
CA HIS A 147 2.79 5.21 4.27
C HIS A 147 1.58 4.29 4.41
N LEU A 148 1.09 3.76 3.28
CA LEU A 148 0.35 2.51 3.33
C LEU A 148 1.38 1.45 3.74
N GLY A 149 1.59 1.32 5.06
CA GLY A 149 1.94 0.00 5.56
C GLY A 149 0.75 -0.88 5.22
N PHE A 150 1.02 -2.07 4.68
CA PHE A 150 0.07 -3.17 4.46
C PHE A 150 -1.26 -2.91 5.14
N SER A 151 -2.36 -2.86 4.37
CA SER A 151 -3.72 -2.93 4.92
C SER A 151 -3.65 -3.83 6.14
N ARG A 152 -3.90 -3.25 7.33
CA ARG A 152 -3.43 -3.88 8.57
C ARG A 152 -4.14 -5.20 8.69
N ASP A 153 -3.44 -6.21 9.17
CA ASP A 153 -4.03 -7.53 9.45
C ASP A 153 -5.21 -7.46 10.44
N GLN A 154 -5.42 -6.29 11.07
CA GLN A 154 -6.46 -6.02 12.06
C GLN A 154 -7.66 -5.27 11.47
N ASP A 155 -7.54 -4.67 10.28
CA ASP A 155 -8.65 -3.95 9.65
C ASP A 155 -9.46 -4.94 8.83
N PRO A 156 -10.82 -4.91 8.87
CA PRO A 156 -11.65 -5.87 8.15
C PRO A 156 -11.76 -5.55 6.63
N PHE A 157 -10.87 -4.72 6.11
CA PHE A 157 -10.87 -4.23 4.74
C PHE A 157 -9.49 -3.81 4.28
N ALA A 158 -9.33 -3.73 2.97
CA ALA A 158 -8.14 -3.20 2.32
C ALA A 158 -8.32 -1.72 1.94
N LEU A 159 -7.27 -0.90 2.06
CA LEU A 159 -7.28 0.48 1.58
C LEU A 159 -6.74 0.55 0.15
N VAL A 160 -7.45 1.27 -0.72
CA VAL A 160 -7.01 1.55 -2.10
C VAL A 160 -6.94 3.07 -2.29
N LEU A 161 -5.75 3.61 -2.52
CA LEU A 161 -5.57 5.06 -2.70
C LEU A 161 -5.89 5.50 -4.13
N GLY A 162 -7.02 6.19 -4.30
CA GLY A 162 -7.46 6.68 -5.61
C GLY A 162 -6.46 7.65 -6.24
N SER A 163 -5.78 8.48 -5.43
CA SER A 163 -4.72 9.38 -5.92
C SER A 163 -3.49 8.63 -6.45
N GLU A 164 -3.14 7.48 -5.86
CA GLU A 164 -1.99 6.68 -6.30
C GLU A 164 -2.32 5.90 -7.57
N VAL A 165 -3.52 5.32 -7.63
CA VAL A 165 -4.07 4.68 -8.83
C VAL A 165 -4.06 5.65 -10.01
N ARG A 166 -4.60 6.87 -9.84
CA ARG A 166 -4.60 7.90 -10.88
C ARG A 166 -3.20 8.31 -11.29
N ALA A 167 -2.33 8.63 -10.33
CA ALA A 167 -0.96 9.02 -10.63
C ALA A 167 -0.20 7.90 -11.36
N TYR A 168 -0.45 6.63 -11.00
CA TYR A 168 0.17 5.50 -11.68
C TYR A 168 -0.38 5.28 -13.08
N ALA A 169 -1.70 5.36 -13.26
CA ALA A 169 -2.34 5.31 -14.57
C ALA A 169 -1.88 6.45 -15.50
N GLU A 170 -1.71 7.66 -14.97
CA GLU A 170 -1.15 8.79 -15.71
C GLU A 170 0.31 8.52 -16.13
N ARG A 171 1.15 8.00 -15.23
CA ARG A 171 2.54 7.62 -15.54
C ARG A 171 2.59 6.54 -16.63
N ILE A 172 1.72 5.53 -16.54
CA ILE A 172 1.61 4.50 -17.56
C ILE A 172 1.12 5.11 -18.88
N GLY A 173 0.14 6.02 -18.84
CA GLY A 173 -0.47 6.61 -20.03
C GLY A 173 0.44 7.55 -20.83
N GLN A 174 1.52 8.07 -20.25
CA GLN A 174 2.46 8.97 -20.93
C GLN A 174 3.35 8.23 -21.94
N ALA A 175 3.49 8.78 -23.15
CA ALA A 175 4.39 8.26 -24.19
C ALA A 175 5.86 8.57 -23.86
N GLY A 176 6.74 7.57 -23.95
CA GLY A 176 8.16 7.66 -23.57
C GLY A 176 8.36 7.69 -22.06
N GLY A 177 8.98 6.65 -21.48
CA GLY A 177 9.11 6.52 -20.02
C GLY A 177 10.07 5.46 -19.48
N ALA A 178 10.85 4.76 -20.32
CA ALA A 178 11.87 3.74 -19.99
C ALA A 178 11.52 2.84 -18.79
N CYS A 179 10.34 2.21 -18.82
CA CYS A 179 9.70 1.47 -17.72
C CYS A 179 9.96 2.04 -16.32
N HIS A 180 9.82 3.37 -16.23
CA HIS A 180 9.77 4.24 -15.07
C HIS A 180 11.09 4.46 -14.31
N ALA A 181 12.10 4.94 -15.04
CA ALA A 181 13.42 5.34 -14.57
C ALA A 181 13.41 6.36 -13.39
N ALA A 182 14.20 6.08 -12.35
CA ALA A 182 14.87 7.14 -11.61
C ALA A 182 15.83 7.86 -12.59
N GLU A 183 15.80 9.20 -12.64
CA GLU A 183 16.66 10.01 -13.52
C GLU A 183 18.11 9.49 -13.49
N GLY A 184 18.60 8.99 -14.63
CA GLY A 184 19.94 8.40 -14.80
C GLY A 184 20.00 6.93 -15.23
N ALA A 185 18.93 6.13 -15.04
CA ALA A 185 18.92 4.69 -15.36
C ALA A 185 18.75 4.36 -16.86
N ALA A 186 18.22 5.30 -17.65
CA ALA A 186 18.00 5.13 -19.10
C ALA A 186 19.30 5.20 -19.93
N ALA A 187 20.42 5.57 -19.32
CA ALA A 187 21.74 5.56 -19.95
C ALA A 187 22.61 4.45 -19.33
N GLY A 188 23.05 3.47 -20.13
CA GLY A 188 23.97 2.42 -19.70
C GLY A 188 23.50 1.00 -19.97
N ALA A 189 24.00 0.04 -19.19
CA ALA A 189 23.86 -1.41 -19.42
C ALA A 189 22.40 -1.94 -19.41
N HIS A 190 21.44 -1.15 -18.91
CA HIS A 190 20.03 -1.55 -18.77
C HIS A 190 19.10 -0.97 -19.86
N ALA A 191 19.62 -0.10 -20.74
CA ALA A 191 18.79 0.61 -21.72
C ALA A 191 18.04 -0.34 -22.68
N GLY A 192 18.68 -1.43 -23.09
CA GLY A 192 18.06 -2.45 -23.94
C GLY A 192 16.87 -3.12 -23.26
N ALA A 193 17.03 -3.56 -22.00
CA ALA A 193 15.98 -4.17 -21.21
C ALA A 193 14.78 -3.22 -21.00
N LEU A 194 15.05 -1.96 -20.63
CA LEU A 194 13.99 -0.96 -20.42
C LEU A 194 13.23 -0.62 -21.70
N SER A 195 13.90 -0.62 -22.87
CA SER A 195 13.25 -0.42 -24.17
C SER A 195 12.24 -1.51 -24.51
N ARG A 196 12.54 -2.77 -24.16
CA ARG A 196 11.62 -3.91 -24.34
C ARG A 196 10.37 -3.78 -23.49
N CYS A 197 10.55 -3.33 -22.24
CA CYS A 197 9.44 -3.05 -21.35
C CYS A 197 8.59 -1.86 -21.83
N ASP A 198 9.22 -0.79 -22.34
CA ASP A 198 8.51 0.33 -22.99
C ASP A 198 7.68 -0.12 -24.20
N ALA A 199 8.20 -1.03 -25.02
CA ALA A 199 7.47 -1.59 -26.15
C ALA A 199 6.24 -2.40 -25.70
N ALA A 200 6.36 -3.17 -24.62
CA ALA A 200 5.23 -3.88 -24.02
C ALA A 200 4.20 -2.91 -23.43
N LEU A 201 4.66 -1.88 -22.73
CA LEU A 201 3.80 -0.84 -22.18
C LEU A 201 3.05 -0.08 -23.28
N ALA A 202 3.72 0.23 -24.40
CA ALA A 202 3.08 0.85 -25.55
C ALA A 202 1.88 0.03 -26.07
N ARG A 203 2.07 -1.28 -26.24
CA ARG A 203 0.99 -2.19 -26.66
C ARG A 203 -0.17 -2.22 -25.65
N LEU A 204 0.13 -2.20 -24.35
CA LEU A 204 -0.91 -2.16 -23.32
C LEU A 204 -1.69 -0.85 -23.31
N ARG A 205 -1.02 0.29 -23.50
CA ARG A 205 -1.69 1.60 -23.61
C ARG A 205 -2.63 1.64 -24.80
N GLU A 206 -2.18 1.17 -25.96
CA GLU A 206 -3.00 1.08 -27.17
C GLU A 206 -4.21 0.17 -26.96
N ARG A 207 -3.99 -1.00 -26.34
CA ARG A 207 -5.04 -1.97 -26.05
C ARG A 207 -6.09 -1.44 -25.07
N LEU A 208 -5.65 -0.74 -24.01
CA LEU A 208 -6.53 -0.30 -22.93
C LEU A 208 -7.19 1.04 -23.22
N GLY A 209 -6.49 1.97 -23.86
CA GLY A 209 -7.00 3.32 -24.14
C GLY A 209 -7.64 3.97 -22.91
N ALA A 210 -8.92 4.34 -23.03
CA ALA A 210 -9.69 4.95 -21.95
C ALA A 210 -9.95 4.03 -20.75
N ALA A 211 -9.74 2.70 -20.87
CA ALA A 211 -9.92 1.74 -19.78
C ALA A 211 -8.68 1.60 -18.87
N LEU A 212 -7.57 2.28 -19.18
CA LEU A 212 -6.30 2.11 -18.45
C LEU A 212 -6.43 2.37 -16.94
N GLU A 213 -7.03 3.49 -16.54
CA GLU A 213 -7.18 3.83 -15.10
C GLU A 213 -8.03 2.77 -14.38
N ARG A 214 -9.09 2.27 -15.03
CA ARG A 214 -9.93 1.20 -14.49
C ARG A 214 -9.18 -0.11 -14.35
N ALA A 215 -8.35 -0.47 -15.32
CA ALA A 215 -7.49 -1.65 -15.26
C ALA A 215 -6.48 -1.55 -14.10
N VAL A 216 -5.82 -0.38 -13.95
CA VAL A 216 -4.91 -0.12 -12.82
C VAL A 216 -5.65 -0.23 -11.48
N LEU A 217 -6.85 0.36 -11.37
CA LEU A 217 -7.68 0.26 -10.18
C LEU A 217 -8.02 -1.20 -9.87
N SER A 218 -8.47 -1.97 -10.87
CA SER A 218 -8.86 -3.37 -10.67
C SER A 218 -7.68 -4.24 -10.24
N GLY A 219 -6.48 -4.02 -10.78
CA GLY A 219 -5.26 -4.69 -10.34
C GLY A 219 -4.92 -4.30 -8.90
N THR A 220 -4.82 -3.00 -8.61
CA THR A 220 -4.48 -2.49 -7.27
C THR A 220 -5.47 -2.99 -6.21
N GLU A 221 -6.77 -2.98 -6.51
CA GLU A 221 -7.79 -3.50 -5.60
C GLU A 221 -7.61 -4.99 -5.34
N ARG A 222 -7.33 -5.78 -6.38
CA ARG A 222 -7.08 -7.22 -6.25
C ARG A 222 -5.85 -7.50 -5.41
N HIS A 223 -4.79 -6.71 -5.58
CA HIS A 223 -3.53 -6.77 -4.82
C HIS A 223 -3.79 -6.49 -3.33
N GLU A 224 -4.38 -5.34 -3.02
CA GLU A 224 -4.63 -4.91 -1.64
C GLU A 224 -5.62 -5.83 -0.91
N LEU A 225 -6.64 -6.32 -1.63
CA LEU A 225 -7.57 -7.32 -1.10
C LEU A 225 -6.87 -8.64 -0.79
N GLN A 226 -5.87 -9.05 -1.58
CA GLN A 226 -5.16 -10.30 -1.32
C GLN A 226 -4.40 -10.26 0.02
N HIS A 227 -3.80 -9.12 0.36
CA HIS A 227 -3.14 -8.94 1.67
C HIS A 227 -4.08 -9.23 2.85
N GLN A 228 -5.38 -8.97 2.68
CA GLN A 228 -6.43 -9.25 3.67
C GLN A 228 -6.92 -10.69 3.65
N VAL A 229 -7.08 -11.27 2.46
CA VAL A 229 -7.51 -12.65 2.28
C VAL A 229 -6.51 -13.63 2.90
N ASP A 230 -5.23 -13.42 2.66
CA ASP A 230 -4.18 -14.31 3.18
C ASP A 230 -3.86 -14.05 4.66
N GLY A 231 -3.98 -12.79 5.08
CA GLY A 231 -3.67 -12.36 6.44
C GLY A 231 -2.20 -12.57 6.85
N PRO A 232 -1.90 -12.48 8.16
CA PRO A 232 -0.53 -12.53 8.68
C PRO A 232 0.06 -13.95 8.78
N HIS A 233 -0.73 -14.99 8.50
CA HIS A 233 -0.35 -16.39 8.73
C HIS A 233 -0.14 -17.17 7.44
N LEU A 234 0.05 -16.46 6.32
CA LEU A 234 0.39 -17.05 5.05
C LEU A 234 1.70 -17.87 5.19
N PRO A 235 1.72 -19.15 4.81
CA PRO A 235 2.93 -19.95 4.87
C PRO A 235 4.04 -19.33 4.04
N LEU A 236 5.27 -19.31 4.57
CA LEU A 236 6.44 -18.80 3.87
C LEU A 236 6.76 -19.68 2.64
N PRO A 237 6.77 -19.12 1.42
CA PRO A 237 7.10 -19.89 0.23
C PRO A 237 8.53 -20.40 0.21
N PRO A 238 8.80 -21.64 -0.26
CA PRO A 238 10.16 -22.17 -0.35
C PRO A 238 11.11 -21.29 -1.17
N ALA A 239 10.64 -20.69 -2.27
CA ALA A 239 11.45 -19.78 -3.08
C ALA A 239 11.85 -18.51 -2.32
N VAL A 240 10.98 -18.00 -1.45
CA VAL A 240 11.28 -16.86 -0.58
C VAL A 240 12.27 -17.26 0.50
N ALA A 241 12.05 -18.40 1.16
CA ALA A 241 12.95 -18.94 2.18
C ALA A 241 14.37 -19.18 1.63
N GLU A 242 14.50 -19.71 0.41
CA GLU A 242 15.80 -19.90 -0.25
C GLU A 242 16.47 -18.56 -0.57
N LEU A 243 15.73 -17.63 -1.19
CA LEU A 243 16.28 -16.34 -1.62
C LEU A 243 16.71 -15.45 -0.43
N LEU A 244 15.98 -15.55 0.68
CA LEU A 244 16.15 -14.74 1.88
C LEU A 244 16.75 -15.50 3.06
N ALA A 245 17.43 -16.61 2.81
CA ALA A 245 18.16 -17.34 3.84
C ALA A 245 19.11 -16.39 4.60
N GLY A 246 18.94 -16.32 5.93
CA GLY A 246 19.72 -15.44 6.81
C GLY A 246 19.21 -13.99 6.94
N PHE A 247 18.13 -13.61 6.26
CA PHE A 247 17.38 -12.38 6.56
C PHE A 247 16.40 -12.60 7.71
N SER A 248 15.88 -11.51 8.29
CA SER A 248 14.88 -11.58 9.35
C SER A 248 13.55 -12.16 8.86
N ASP A 249 12.82 -12.81 9.78
CA ASP A 249 11.47 -13.36 9.52
C ASP A 249 10.54 -12.28 8.97
N GLU A 250 10.57 -11.06 9.52
CA GLU A 250 9.76 -9.93 9.02
C GLU A 250 10.05 -9.61 7.53
N ALA A 251 11.31 -9.70 7.11
CA ALA A 251 11.66 -9.45 5.71
C ALA A 251 11.20 -10.60 4.80
N GLN A 252 11.21 -11.83 5.31
CA GLN A 252 10.71 -13.02 4.61
C GLN A 252 9.19 -12.97 4.47
N ASP A 253 8.48 -12.72 5.56
CA ASP A 253 7.02 -12.58 5.60
C ASP A 253 6.56 -11.47 4.67
N ARG A 254 7.23 -10.31 4.70
CA ARG A 254 6.93 -9.20 3.79
C ARG A 254 7.02 -9.63 2.32
N VAL A 255 8.08 -10.31 1.93
CA VAL A 255 8.24 -10.78 0.54
C VAL A 255 7.25 -11.89 0.19
N GLY A 256 6.94 -12.79 1.12
CA GLY A 256 5.93 -13.83 0.94
C GLY A 256 4.54 -13.26 0.67
N ARG A 257 4.13 -12.26 1.45
CA ARG A 257 2.84 -11.57 1.28
C ARG A 257 2.75 -10.81 -0.04
N GLU A 258 3.79 -10.06 -0.39
CA GLU A 258 3.85 -9.34 -1.67
C GLU A 258 3.84 -10.30 -2.87
N LEU A 259 4.55 -11.44 -2.79
CA LEU A 259 4.51 -12.47 -3.82
C LEU A 259 3.08 -12.98 -4.02
N SER A 260 2.37 -13.22 -2.92
CA SER A 260 0.97 -13.63 -2.93
C SER A 260 0.08 -12.60 -3.64
N ALA A 261 0.21 -11.33 -3.22
CA ALA A 261 -0.58 -10.22 -3.74
C ALA A 261 -0.32 -9.94 -5.22
N TYR A 262 0.93 -10.01 -5.70
CA TYR A 262 1.24 -9.81 -7.11
C TYR A 262 0.80 -10.98 -8.00
N LEU A 263 0.89 -12.23 -7.54
CA LEU A 263 0.32 -13.36 -8.29
C LEU A 263 -1.22 -13.26 -8.37
N ALA A 264 -1.84 -12.80 -7.30
CA ALA A 264 -3.26 -12.50 -7.25
C ALA A 264 -3.67 -11.33 -8.16
N GLU A 265 -2.90 -10.25 -8.18
CA GLU A 265 -3.13 -9.07 -9.02
C GLU A 265 -3.26 -9.45 -10.51
N MET A 266 -2.43 -10.39 -10.97
CA MET A 266 -2.47 -10.90 -12.34
C MET A 266 -3.81 -11.58 -12.69
N THR A 267 -4.61 -12.04 -11.71
CA THR A 267 -5.93 -12.65 -11.96
C THR A 267 -7.08 -11.64 -12.00
N ALA A 268 -6.81 -10.34 -11.81
CA ALA A 268 -7.82 -9.30 -11.87
C ALA A 268 -8.61 -9.34 -13.19
N LYS A 269 -9.94 -9.26 -13.09
CA LYS A 269 -10.85 -9.45 -14.23
C LYS A 269 -10.77 -8.33 -15.26
N GLU A 270 -10.63 -7.09 -14.80
CA GLU A 270 -10.62 -5.91 -15.68
C GLU A 270 -9.21 -5.42 -16.02
N ALA A 271 -8.17 -6.14 -15.58
CA ALA A 271 -6.79 -5.83 -15.86
C ALA A 271 -6.12 -6.95 -16.69
N PRO A 272 -5.35 -6.61 -17.74
CA PRO A 272 -4.48 -7.57 -18.39
C PRO A 272 -3.33 -7.95 -17.44
N PRO A 273 -2.99 -9.24 -17.23
CA PRO A 273 -1.90 -9.66 -16.32
C PRO A 273 -0.53 -9.09 -16.69
N GLN A 274 -0.34 -8.71 -17.95
CA GLN A 274 0.85 -8.06 -18.46
C GLN A 274 1.09 -6.69 -17.79
N LEU A 275 0.05 -6.03 -17.26
CA LEU A 275 0.19 -4.77 -16.53
C LEU A 275 1.04 -4.95 -15.27
N THR A 276 0.81 -6.02 -14.51
CA THR A 276 1.62 -6.38 -13.34
C THR A 276 3.06 -6.72 -13.73
N LEU A 277 3.28 -7.40 -14.86
CA LEU A 277 4.63 -7.67 -15.36
C LEU A 277 5.38 -6.39 -15.69
N VAL A 278 4.73 -5.43 -16.36
CA VAL A 278 5.30 -4.12 -16.65
C VAL A 278 5.59 -3.33 -15.37
N HIS A 279 4.70 -3.40 -14.38
CA HIS A 279 4.91 -2.79 -13.06
C HIS A 279 6.16 -3.33 -12.36
N LEU A 280 6.30 -4.66 -12.34
CA LEU A 280 7.39 -5.35 -11.63
C LEU A 280 8.74 -5.25 -12.35
N PHE A 281 8.75 -5.08 -13.66
CA PHE A 281 9.96 -5.10 -14.48
C PHE A 281 11.10 -4.19 -13.99
N PRO A 282 10.89 -2.88 -13.74
CA PRO A 282 11.97 -2.01 -13.26
C PRO A 282 12.52 -2.42 -11.90
N PHE A 283 11.74 -3.08 -11.05
CA PHE A 283 12.24 -3.60 -9.77
C PHE A 283 13.18 -4.78 -9.96
N GLY A 284 13.02 -5.60 -11.01
CA GLY A 284 13.94 -6.68 -11.32
C GLY A 284 15.26 -6.21 -11.96
N VAL A 285 15.21 -5.13 -12.75
CA VAL A 285 16.35 -4.67 -13.56
C VAL A 285 17.14 -3.52 -12.93
N VAL A 286 16.46 -2.53 -12.35
CA VAL A 286 17.06 -1.26 -11.92
C VAL A 286 17.16 -1.16 -10.39
N ALA A 287 16.07 -1.45 -9.67
CA ALA A 287 16.10 -1.40 -8.21
C ALA A 287 16.81 -2.65 -7.67
N ARG A 288 17.93 -2.48 -6.97
CA ARG A 288 18.63 -3.61 -6.33
C ARG A 288 18.22 -3.72 -4.88
N GLY A 289 17.59 -4.85 -4.52
CA GLY A 289 17.12 -5.13 -3.16
C GLY A 289 15.74 -4.55 -2.83
N GLY A 290 15.31 -4.71 -1.58
CA GLY A 290 13.92 -4.43 -1.18
C GLY A 290 12.99 -5.62 -1.37
N ALA A 291 11.71 -5.47 -1.02
CA ALA A 291 10.74 -6.55 -1.16
C ALA A 291 10.34 -6.72 -2.63
N GLU A 292 10.10 -5.60 -3.31
CA GLU A 292 9.61 -5.48 -4.67
C GLU A 292 10.60 -6.10 -5.68
N HIS A 293 11.91 -5.87 -5.54
CA HIS A 293 12.94 -6.52 -6.36
C HIS A 293 12.89 -8.05 -6.28
N ARG A 294 12.74 -8.56 -5.05
CA ARG A 294 12.73 -10.00 -4.79
C ARG A 294 11.47 -10.64 -5.34
N VAL A 295 10.33 -9.98 -5.15
CA VAL A 295 9.06 -10.44 -5.69
C VAL A 295 9.06 -10.39 -7.21
N ALA A 296 9.52 -9.30 -7.83
CA ALA A 296 9.66 -9.20 -9.29
C ALA A 296 10.48 -10.36 -9.87
N THR A 297 11.60 -10.70 -9.19
CA THR A 297 12.43 -11.86 -9.56
C THR A 297 11.66 -13.18 -9.42
N ILE A 298 11.07 -13.45 -8.26
CA ILE A 298 10.38 -14.72 -8.02
C ILE A 298 9.17 -14.88 -8.95
N VAL A 299 8.37 -13.83 -9.15
CA VAL A 299 7.22 -13.86 -10.08
C VAL A 299 7.70 -14.24 -11.48
N LEU A 300 8.76 -13.60 -11.99
CA LEU A 300 9.23 -13.90 -13.34
C LEU A 300 9.86 -15.29 -13.47
N GLU A 301 10.63 -15.75 -12.47
CA GLU A 301 11.16 -17.12 -12.43
C GLU A 301 10.01 -18.15 -12.42
N THR A 302 8.96 -17.88 -11.64
CA THR A 302 7.77 -18.75 -11.54
C THR A 302 7.05 -18.87 -12.87
N LEU A 303 6.80 -17.73 -13.54
CA LEU A 303 6.06 -17.72 -14.80
C LEU A 303 6.86 -18.29 -15.97
N SER A 304 8.17 -18.06 -15.98
CA SER A 304 9.06 -18.51 -17.06
C SER A 304 9.61 -19.92 -16.85
N GLY A 305 9.59 -20.45 -15.63
CA GLY A 305 10.27 -21.68 -15.25
C GLY A 305 11.81 -21.59 -15.34
N LYS A 306 12.36 -20.38 -15.55
CA LYS A 306 13.80 -20.15 -15.68
C LYS A 306 14.35 -19.65 -14.36
N LYS A 307 15.55 -20.11 -14.00
CA LYS A 307 16.34 -19.54 -12.90
C LYS A 307 17.09 -18.33 -13.44
N LEU A 308 16.70 -17.14 -12.99
CA LEU A 308 17.23 -15.84 -13.44
C LEU A 308 18.25 -15.26 -12.45
N ARG A 309 18.23 -15.75 -11.21
CA ARG A 309 19.10 -15.30 -10.13
C ARG A 309 20.52 -15.87 -10.19
N LEU A 310 21.51 -15.00 -9.97
CA LEU A 310 22.91 -15.32 -9.68
C LEU A 310 23.15 -15.07 -8.17
N GLY A 311 22.68 -15.99 -7.32
CA GLY A 311 22.68 -15.82 -5.87
C GLY A 311 21.50 -14.97 -5.36
N ALA A 312 21.69 -14.26 -4.24
CA ALA A 312 20.59 -13.59 -3.53
C ALA A 312 20.32 -12.13 -3.93
N ARG A 313 21.19 -11.52 -4.76
CA ARG A 313 21.17 -10.07 -5.04
C ARG A 313 21.39 -9.69 -6.50
N GLU A 314 21.75 -10.64 -7.34
CA GLU A 314 22.11 -10.37 -8.73
C GLU A 314 21.21 -11.16 -9.66
N VAL A 315 20.79 -10.48 -10.72
CA VAL A 315 20.00 -11.01 -11.81
C VAL A 315 20.68 -10.53 -13.08
N ASP A 316 20.83 -11.40 -14.07
CA ASP A 316 21.31 -11.00 -15.39
C ASP A 316 20.20 -10.16 -16.07
N PRO A 317 20.44 -8.86 -16.37
CA PRO A 317 19.41 -8.00 -16.94
C PRO A 317 18.90 -8.45 -18.30
N GLU A 318 19.74 -9.08 -19.13
CA GLU A 318 19.37 -9.54 -20.46
C GLU A 318 18.56 -10.84 -20.35
N ALA A 319 18.97 -11.78 -19.49
CA ALA A 319 18.18 -13.00 -19.23
C ALA A 319 16.81 -12.65 -18.64
N TYR A 320 16.76 -11.67 -17.73
CA TYR A 320 15.51 -11.16 -17.16
C TYR A 320 14.63 -10.51 -18.23
N ALA A 321 15.22 -9.67 -19.10
CA ALA A 321 14.49 -9.03 -20.19
C ALA A 321 13.92 -10.03 -21.19
N GLN A 322 14.68 -11.08 -21.55
CA GLN A 322 14.20 -12.16 -22.42
C GLN A 322 13.05 -12.94 -21.79
N ALA A 323 13.18 -13.33 -20.52
CA ALA A 323 12.10 -14.01 -19.81
C ALA A 323 10.84 -13.12 -19.72
N PHE A 324 11.00 -11.82 -19.46
CA PHE A 324 9.91 -10.87 -19.47
C PHE A 324 9.22 -10.77 -20.84
N GLU A 325 9.97 -10.65 -21.93
CA GLU A 325 9.40 -10.57 -23.28
C GLU A 325 8.58 -11.80 -23.65
N GLU A 326 9.09 -12.98 -23.30
CA GLU A 326 8.35 -14.24 -23.47
C GLU A 326 7.04 -14.21 -22.69
N GLN A 327 7.08 -13.80 -21.41
CA GLN A 327 5.87 -13.78 -20.58
C GLN A 327 4.87 -12.72 -21.02
N VAL A 328 5.32 -11.49 -21.30
CA VAL A 328 4.44 -10.38 -21.68
C VAL A 328 3.80 -10.58 -23.06
N GLY A 329 4.39 -11.45 -23.90
CA GLY A 329 3.83 -11.86 -25.19
C GLY A 329 2.75 -12.94 -25.11
N ARG A 330 2.54 -13.57 -23.95
CA ARG A 330 1.52 -14.62 -23.74
C ARG A 330 0.12 -14.01 -23.68
N GLY A 331 -0.88 -14.83 -24.01
CA GLY A 331 -2.28 -14.45 -23.90
C GLY A 331 -2.73 -14.29 -22.43
N ASP A 332 -3.74 -13.46 -22.19
CA ASP A 332 -4.17 -13.15 -20.82
C ASP A 332 -4.57 -14.40 -20.03
N ASP A 333 -5.36 -15.31 -20.62
CA ASP A 333 -5.81 -16.52 -19.92
C ASP A 333 -4.63 -17.45 -19.59
N GLU A 334 -3.65 -17.51 -20.48
CA GLU A 334 -2.44 -18.31 -20.30
C GLU A 334 -1.57 -17.80 -19.14
N LEU A 335 -1.49 -16.48 -18.98
CA LEU A 335 -0.80 -15.82 -17.88
C LEU A 335 -1.57 -15.91 -16.57
N ARG A 336 -2.91 -15.74 -16.59
CA ARG A 336 -3.75 -15.93 -15.39
C ARG A 336 -3.65 -17.34 -14.85
N GLU A 337 -3.71 -18.34 -15.73
CA GLU A 337 -3.51 -19.73 -15.34
C GLU A 337 -2.09 -20.01 -14.82
N ALA A 338 -1.07 -19.38 -15.42
CA ALA A 338 0.30 -19.48 -14.90
C ALA A 338 0.44 -18.84 -13.51
N ALA A 339 -0.19 -17.69 -13.27
CA ALA A 339 -0.21 -17.04 -11.96
C ALA A 339 -0.92 -17.89 -10.90
N ARG A 340 -2.08 -18.50 -11.23
CA ARG A 340 -2.78 -19.45 -10.34
C ARG A 340 -1.95 -20.67 -10.00
N ARG A 341 -1.28 -21.26 -11.00
CA ARG A 341 -0.35 -22.39 -10.76
C ARG A 341 0.83 -21.97 -9.89
N GLY A 342 1.45 -20.84 -10.19
CA GLY A 342 2.54 -20.29 -9.40
C GLY A 342 2.14 -20.05 -7.95
N TYR A 343 0.95 -19.48 -7.72
CA TYR A 343 0.40 -19.32 -6.37
C TYR A 343 0.29 -20.68 -5.65
N ARG A 344 -0.32 -21.68 -6.31
CA ARG A 344 -0.45 -23.03 -5.74
C ARG A 344 0.92 -23.68 -5.44
N GLU A 345 1.90 -23.49 -6.32
CA GLU A 345 3.26 -24.03 -6.14
C GLU A 345 3.97 -23.41 -4.93
N HIS A 346 3.78 -22.11 -4.69
CA HIS A 346 4.42 -21.39 -3.58
C HIS A 346 3.71 -21.58 -2.24
N PHE A 347 2.37 -21.63 -2.23
CA PHE A 347 1.57 -21.60 -1.02
C PHE A 347 0.83 -22.91 -0.72
N GLY A 348 0.88 -23.88 -1.63
CA GLY A 348 0.28 -25.21 -1.45
C GLY A 348 -1.26 -25.24 -1.51
N VAL A 349 -1.91 -24.13 -1.83
CA VAL A 349 -3.37 -23.99 -1.88
C VAL A 349 -3.82 -23.25 -3.14
N ASP A 350 -5.08 -23.42 -3.51
CA ASP A 350 -5.66 -22.73 -4.66
C ASP A 350 -5.88 -21.24 -4.35
N LEU A 351 -5.49 -20.38 -5.30
CA LEU A 351 -5.79 -18.96 -5.23
C LEU A 351 -7.30 -18.75 -5.24
N GLN A 352 -7.82 -18.22 -4.13
CA GLN A 352 -9.24 -17.90 -4.03
C GLN A 352 -9.56 -16.65 -4.84
N GLU A 353 -10.60 -16.74 -5.67
CA GLU A 353 -11.03 -15.63 -6.52
C GLU A 353 -12.15 -14.83 -5.82
N PRO A 354 -11.97 -13.51 -5.64
CA PRO A 354 -13.00 -12.68 -5.04
C PRO A 354 -14.20 -12.50 -5.97
N VAL A 355 -15.40 -12.60 -5.42
CA VAL A 355 -16.67 -12.31 -6.08
C VAL A 355 -17.23 -11.03 -5.48
N ARG A 356 -17.39 -9.99 -6.31
CA ARG A 356 -17.99 -8.72 -5.90
C ARG A 356 -19.47 -8.93 -5.56
N GLU A 357 -19.90 -8.44 -4.40
CA GLU A 357 -21.29 -8.54 -3.89
C GLU A 357 -22.16 -7.35 -4.27
#